data_AF-A0A445EB86-F1
#
_entry.id   AF-A0A445EB86-F1
#
_cell.length_a   1.000
_cell.length_b   1.000
_cell.length_c   1.000
_cell.angle_alpha   90.00
_cell.angle_beta   90.00
_cell.angle_gamma   90.00
#
_symmetry.space_group_name_H-M   'P 1'
#
loop_
_entity.id
_entity.type
_entity.pdbx_description
1 polymer ?
#
loop_
_entity_poly.entity_id
_entity_poly.type
_entity_poly.pdbx_seq_one_letter_code
_entity_poly.pdbx_strand_id
1 'polypeptide(L)'
;MNEAFMLKSFWRLVVDNDTLWARVLLNKYDKGRQFPGEMKVKGSDSQFWKNLKKMKMIFDKNTRFSISNDKSTRLWDDPWVENDPLREHLTSNKILVELRNMTVIEAMEQNNDWNYPLLKNHLPDIIINK
;
A
#
# COMPACT_ATOMS: atom_id res chain seq x y z
N MET A 1 -23.39 -7.43 9.85
CA MET A 1 -21.95 -7.33 10.16
C MET A 1 -21.66 -5.93 10.66
N ASN A 2 -20.88 -5.77 11.73
CA ASN A 2 -20.51 -4.46 12.25
C ASN A 2 -19.32 -3.89 11.46
N GLU A 3 -19.56 -2.87 10.63
CA GLU A 3 -18.54 -2.27 9.75
C GLU A 3 -17.43 -1.57 10.53
N ALA A 4 -17.76 -0.87 11.61
CA ALA A 4 -16.78 -0.17 12.44
C ALA A 4 -15.76 -1.15 13.05
N PHE A 5 -16.23 -2.30 13.54
CA PHE A 5 -15.35 -3.34 14.05
C PHE A 5 -14.45 -3.92 12.95
N MET A 6 -15.00 -4.17 11.76
CA MET A 6 -14.23 -4.72 10.64
C MET A 6 -13.18 -3.73 10.13
N LEU A 7 -13.51 -2.44 10.04
CA LEU A 7 -12.58 -1.40 9.64
C LEU A 7 -11.47 -1.23 10.68
N LYS A 8 -11.81 -1.23 11.99
CA LYS A 8 -10.81 -1.23 13.07
C LYS A 8 -9.90 -2.45 13.02
N SER A 9 -10.45 -3.63 12.73
CA SER A 9 -9.68 -4.86 12.56
C SER A 9 -8.75 -4.77 11.35
N PHE A 10 -9.24 -4.23 10.22
CA PHE A 10 -8.44 -3.99 9.03
C PHE A 10 -7.29 -3.03 9.31
N TRP A 11 -7.56 -1.90 9.97
CA TRP A 11 -6.53 -0.94 10.38
C TRP A 11 -5.44 -1.59 11.23
N ARG A 12 -5.82 -2.39 12.23
CA ARG A 12 -4.85 -3.14 13.04
C ARG A 12 -4.05 -4.15 12.22
N LEU A 13 -4.67 -4.80 11.22
CA LEU A 13 -3.96 -5.72 10.34
C LEU A 13 -2.91 -5.01 9.48
N VAL A 14 -3.14 -3.73 9.13
CA VAL A 14 -2.18 -2.89 8.36
C VAL A 14 -1.06 -2.39 9.25
N VAL A 15 -1.39 -1.81 10.41
CA VAL A 15 -0.43 -1.11 11.26
C VAL A 15 0.34 -2.05 12.20
N ASP A 16 -0.27 -3.19 12.57
CA ASP A 16 0.25 -4.13 13.57
C ASP A 16 0.16 -5.58 13.05
N ASN A 17 0.84 -5.82 11.93
CA ASN A 17 0.83 -7.10 11.22
C ASN A 17 1.64 -8.21 11.92
N ASP A 18 2.38 -7.85 12.98
CA ASP A 18 3.26 -8.75 13.74
C ASP A 18 2.56 -9.54 14.85
N THR A 19 1.35 -9.16 15.19
CA THR A 19 0.52 -9.92 16.13
C THR A 19 0.19 -11.33 15.61
N LEU A 20 0.04 -12.30 16.52
CA LEU A 20 -0.20 -13.71 16.17
C LEU A 20 -1.39 -13.88 15.21
N TRP A 21 -2.52 -13.22 15.50
CA TRP A 21 -3.72 -13.32 14.67
C TRP A 21 -3.52 -12.73 13.27
N ALA A 22 -2.78 -11.62 13.17
CA ALA A 22 -2.45 -10.97 11.91
C ALA A 22 -1.54 -11.87 11.06
N ARG A 23 -0.46 -12.40 11.65
CA ARG A 23 0.44 -13.35 11.00
C ARG A 23 -0.30 -14.59 10.51
N VAL A 24 -1.17 -15.19 11.33
CA VAL A 24 -1.97 -16.36 10.93
C VAL A 24 -2.89 -16.03 9.75
N LEU A 25 -3.58 -14.89 9.78
CA LEU A 25 -4.46 -14.47 8.68
C LEU A 25 -3.70 -14.18 7.40
N LEU A 26 -2.62 -13.40 7.45
CA LEU A 26 -1.83 -13.02 6.28
C LEU A 26 -1.13 -14.23 5.65
N ASN A 27 -0.58 -15.13 6.45
CA ASN A 27 -0.01 -16.39 5.93
C ASN A 27 -1.07 -17.27 5.26
N LYS A 28 -2.27 -17.35 5.84
CA LYS A 28 -3.35 -18.17 5.29
C LYS A 28 -3.91 -17.59 3.99
N TYR A 29 -4.21 -16.30 3.99
CA TYR A 29 -4.99 -15.67 2.93
C TYR A 29 -4.17 -14.83 1.97
N ASP A 30 -3.17 -14.10 2.45
CA ASP A 30 -2.41 -13.18 1.63
C ASP A 30 -1.22 -13.87 0.93
N LYS A 31 -0.64 -14.90 1.56
CA LYS A 31 0.38 -15.80 0.97
C LYS A 31 1.62 -15.06 0.43
N GLY A 32 2.12 -14.08 1.17
CA GLY A 32 3.29 -13.30 0.76
C GLY A 32 3.01 -12.28 -0.35
N ARG A 33 1.74 -11.93 -0.58
CA ARG A 33 1.41 -10.71 -1.29
C ARG A 33 1.77 -9.50 -0.42
N GLN A 34 1.85 -8.33 -1.03
CA GLN A 34 2.15 -7.08 -0.33
C GLN A 34 0.86 -6.51 0.27
N PHE A 35 0.33 -7.13 1.34
CA PHE A 35 -0.79 -6.57 2.09
C PHE A 35 -0.45 -5.15 2.62
N PRO A 36 -1.38 -4.17 2.57
CA PRO A 36 -2.80 -4.24 2.19
C PRO A 36 -3.10 -3.97 0.71
N GLY A 37 -2.15 -4.21 -0.21
CA GLY A 37 -2.34 -4.05 -1.64
C GLY A 37 -3.42 -4.96 -2.24
N GLU A 38 -3.06 -5.86 -3.16
CA GLU A 38 -4.06 -6.69 -3.83
C GLU A 38 -4.55 -7.84 -2.95
N MET A 39 -5.71 -7.66 -2.31
CA MET A 39 -6.39 -8.76 -1.61
C MET A 39 -7.23 -9.60 -2.58
N LYS A 40 -7.01 -10.91 -2.63
CA LYS A 40 -7.86 -11.89 -3.35
C LYS A 40 -8.72 -12.70 -2.39
N VAL A 41 -9.91 -13.07 -2.86
CA VAL A 41 -10.92 -13.80 -2.07
C VAL A 41 -11.41 -14.98 -2.89
N LYS A 42 -11.54 -16.15 -2.25
CA LYS A 42 -12.10 -17.38 -2.81
C LYS A 42 -13.45 -17.71 -2.19
N GLY A 43 -14.25 -18.51 -2.91
CA GLY A 43 -15.54 -19.01 -2.41
C GLY A 43 -15.42 -19.78 -1.09
N SER A 44 -14.33 -20.51 -0.88
CA SER A 44 -14.03 -21.27 0.34
C SER A 44 -13.42 -20.43 1.48
N ASP A 45 -13.09 -19.16 1.24
CA ASP A 45 -12.50 -18.33 2.30
C ASP A 45 -13.52 -17.99 3.40
N SER A 46 -12.99 -17.69 4.58
CA SER A 46 -13.82 -17.34 5.73
C SER A 46 -14.62 -16.07 5.45
N GLN A 47 -15.80 -15.99 6.06
CA GLN A 47 -16.63 -14.80 5.95
C GLN A 47 -15.88 -13.57 6.49
N PHE A 48 -15.05 -13.74 7.51
CA PHE A 48 -14.19 -12.68 8.05
C PHE A 48 -13.23 -12.10 7.01
N TRP A 49 -12.49 -12.94 6.27
CA TRP A 49 -11.57 -12.46 5.22
C TRP A 49 -12.31 -11.77 4.07
N LYS A 50 -13.43 -12.36 3.62
CA LYS A 50 -14.32 -11.76 2.61
C LYS A 50 -14.79 -10.37 3.02
N ASN A 51 -15.09 -10.20 4.31
CA ASN A 51 -15.56 -8.95 4.86
C ASN A 51 -14.44 -7.92 5.02
N LEU A 52 -13.22 -8.34 5.40
CA LEU A 52 -12.05 -7.46 5.38
C LEU A 52 -11.79 -6.90 3.98
N LYS A 53 -11.92 -7.73 2.93
CA LYS A 53 -11.79 -7.27 1.53
C LYS A 53 -12.80 -6.16 1.21
N LYS A 54 -14.02 -6.22 1.72
CA LYS A 54 -15.03 -5.16 1.54
C LYS A 54 -14.61 -3.86 2.23
N MET A 55 -14.02 -3.95 3.43
CA MET A 55 -13.55 -2.78 4.16
C MET A 55 -12.37 -2.09 3.48
N LYS A 56 -11.58 -2.80 2.67
CA LYS A 56 -10.43 -2.22 1.96
C LYS A 56 -10.80 -0.95 1.19
N MET A 57 -11.92 -0.93 0.46
CA MET A 57 -12.34 0.24 -0.30
C MET A 57 -12.62 1.45 0.62
N ILE A 58 -13.24 1.22 1.77
CA ILE A 58 -13.51 2.26 2.76
C ILE A 58 -12.20 2.72 3.40
N PHE A 59 -11.30 1.79 3.71
CA PHE A 59 -9.98 2.08 4.25
C PHE A 59 -9.19 2.97 3.28
N ASP A 60 -8.98 2.52 2.04
CA ASP A 60 -8.18 3.22 1.02
C ASP A 60 -8.70 4.65 0.76
N LYS A 61 -10.03 4.84 0.76
CA LYS A 61 -10.64 6.16 0.55
C LYS A 61 -10.42 7.14 1.72
N ASN A 62 -10.20 6.65 2.93
CA ASN A 62 -10.21 7.47 4.15
C ASN A 62 -8.86 7.45 4.89
N THR A 63 -7.82 6.83 4.33
CA THR A 63 -6.50 6.73 4.96
C THR A 63 -5.41 7.15 3.99
N ARG A 64 -4.29 7.60 4.55
CA ARG A 64 -3.06 7.92 3.83
C ARG A 64 -1.86 7.45 4.63
N PHE A 65 -0.78 7.14 3.94
CA PHE A 65 0.46 6.72 4.57
C PHE A 65 1.33 7.94 4.84
N SER A 66 1.84 8.04 6.07
CA SER A 66 2.84 9.06 6.43
C SER A 66 4.24 8.50 6.16
N ILE A 67 5.09 9.29 5.51
CA ILE A 67 6.49 8.92 5.18
C ILE A 67 7.31 8.57 6.43
N SER A 68 6.89 9.03 7.61
CA SER A 68 7.51 8.65 8.89
C SER A 68 7.45 7.13 9.19
N ASN A 69 6.63 6.36 8.48
CA ASN A 69 6.59 4.89 8.55
C ASN A 69 7.43 4.28 7.41
N ASP A 70 8.67 4.73 7.39
CA ASP A 70 9.66 4.71 6.32
C ASP A 70 9.89 3.31 5.71
N LYS A 71 9.92 2.23 6.50
CA LYS A 71 10.33 0.90 6.02
C LYS A 71 9.30 0.10 5.23
N SER A 72 8.03 0.52 5.17
CA SER A 72 6.97 -0.28 4.54
C SER A 72 6.07 0.46 3.56
N THR A 73 6.24 1.78 3.43
CA THR A 73 5.42 2.57 2.50
C THR A 73 5.90 2.34 1.07
N ARG A 74 5.03 1.81 0.23
CA ARG A 74 5.32 1.51 -1.18
C ARG A 74 5.23 2.78 -2.01
N LEU A 75 6.26 3.05 -2.79
CA LEU A 75 6.41 4.29 -3.53
C LEU A 75 5.23 4.53 -4.48
N TRP A 76 4.84 3.52 -5.26
CA TRP A 76 3.86 3.67 -6.33
C TRP A 76 2.43 3.37 -5.92
N ASP A 77 2.25 2.44 -4.98
CA ASP A 77 0.95 1.82 -4.72
C ASP A 77 0.21 2.36 -3.51
N ASP A 78 0.92 2.98 -2.56
CA ASP A 78 0.32 3.55 -1.36
C ASP A 78 0.07 5.06 -1.55
N PRO A 79 -1.08 5.60 -1.09
CA PRO A 79 -1.36 7.03 -1.15
C PRO A 79 -0.60 7.76 -0.02
N TRP A 80 0.58 8.29 -0.33
CA TRP A 80 1.44 9.02 0.61
C TRP A 80 1.75 10.47 0.20
N VAL A 81 1.63 10.81 -1.10
CA VAL A 81 1.75 12.20 -1.61
C VAL A 81 0.38 12.88 -1.66
N GLU A 82 -0.61 12.22 -2.24
CA GLU A 82 -1.98 12.71 -2.38
C GLU A 82 -3.00 11.68 -1.87
N ASN A 83 -4.27 11.89 -2.17
CA ASN A 83 -5.34 10.92 -1.89
C ASN A 83 -5.23 9.67 -2.76
N ASP A 84 -4.57 9.78 -3.92
CA ASP A 84 -4.38 8.67 -4.86
C ASP A 84 -2.91 8.23 -4.91
N PRO A 85 -2.62 6.95 -5.21
CA PRO A 85 -1.25 6.46 -5.33
C PRO A 85 -0.51 7.04 -6.55
N LEU A 86 0.82 7.18 -6.44
CA LEU A 86 1.65 7.73 -7.51
C LEU A 86 1.54 6.98 -8.84
N ARG A 87 1.18 5.69 -8.83
CA ARG A 87 0.97 4.92 -10.06
C ARG A 87 -0.10 5.51 -10.98
N GLU A 88 -1.09 6.21 -10.41
CA GLU A 88 -2.19 6.79 -11.20
C GLU A 88 -1.72 8.03 -12.00
N HIS A 89 -0.50 8.51 -11.71
CA HIS A 89 0.08 9.67 -12.34
C HIS A 89 1.30 9.37 -13.22
N LEU A 90 1.53 8.09 -13.54
CA LEU A 90 2.66 7.72 -14.37
C LEU A 90 2.52 8.27 -15.77
N THR A 91 3.61 8.80 -16.31
CA THR A 91 3.68 9.24 -17.71
C THR A 91 3.67 8.06 -18.70
N SER A 92 3.99 6.85 -18.22
CA SER A 92 4.00 5.61 -18.99
C SER A 92 3.45 4.45 -18.17
N ASN A 93 2.56 3.66 -18.80
CA ASN A 93 1.98 2.44 -18.19
C ASN A 93 2.99 1.29 -17.97
N LYS A 94 4.28 1.49 -18.29
CA LYS A 94 5.33 0.49 -18.10
C LYS A 94 6.30 0.94 -17.00
N ILE A 95 5.94 0.68 -15.75
CA ILE A 95 6.96 0.57 -14.69
C ILE A 95 7.63 -0.80 -14.84
N LEU A 96 8.97 -0.83 -14.78
CA LEU A 96 9.72 -2.09 -14.68
C LEU A 96 9.23 -2.90 -13.49
N VAL A 97 9.05 -4.21 -13.65
CA VAL A 97 8.56 -5.09 -12.57
C VAL A 97 9.35 -4.91 -11.26
N GLU A 98 10.65 -4.64 -11.40
CA GLU A 98 11.59 -4.40 -10.30
C GLU A 98 11.27 -3.11 -9.51
N LEU A 99 10.85 -2.04 -10.20
CA LEU A 99 10.51 -0.76 -9.58
C LEU A 99 9.13 -0.78 -8.92
N ARG A 100 8.23 -1.69 -9.33
CA ARG A 100 6.87 -1.74 -8.80
C ARG A 100 6.82 -1.95 -7.28
N ASN A 101 7.77 -2.71 -6.76
CA ASN A 101 7.84 -3.06 -5.34
C ASN A 101 8.71 -2.09 -4.52
N MET A 102 9.22 -1.03 -5.15
CA MET A 102 10.09 -0.04 -4.52
C MET A 102 9.36 0.65 -3.37
N THR A 103 10.05 0.78 -2.24
CA THR A 103 9.60 1.56 -1.08
C THR A 103 10.03 3.01 -1.19
N VAL A 104 9.43 3.88 -0.38
CA VAL A 104 9.80 5.30 -0.32
C VAL A 104 11.28 5.48 0.04
N ILE A 105 11.82 4.75 1.01
CA ILE A 105 13.24 4.84 1.39
C ILE A 105 14.16 4.48 0.22
N GLU A 106 13.84 3.41 -0.52
CA GLU A 106 14.69 2.97 -1.64
C GLU A 106 14.74 4.02 -2.77
N ALA A 107 13.73 4.89 -2.86
CA ALA A 107 13.67 5.99 -3.82
C ALA A 107 14.39 7.26 -3.35
N MET A 108 14.92 7.27 -2.13
CA MET A 108 15.69 8.37 -1.55
C MET A 108 17.20 8.12 -1.70
N GLU A 109 17.95 9.20 -1.85
CA GLU A 109 19.40 9.21 -1.83
C GLU A 109 19.93 9.22 -0.37
N GLN A 110 21.23 8.96 -0.21
CA GLN A 110 21.88 8.87 1.12
C GLN A 110 21.84 10.18 1.93
N ASN A 111 21.63 11.31 1.25
CA ASN A 111 21.49 12.63 1.85
C ASN A 111 20.05 12.96 2.30
N ASN A 112 19.12 11.99 2.25
CA ASN A 112 17.69 12.17 2.46
C ASN A 112 16.98 13.04 1.39
N ASP A 113 17.58 13.26 0.23
CA ASP A 113 16.87 13.84 -0.93
C ASP A 113 16.24 12.75 -1.79
N TRP A 114 15.31 13.14 -2.65
CA TRP A 114 14.73 12.23 -3.64
C TRP A 114 15.70 11.92 -4.77
N ASN A 115 15.67 10.69 -5.29
CA ASN A 115 16.30 10.36 -6.57
C ASN A 115 15.49 11.00 -7.73
N TYR A 116 15.69 12.31 -7.92
CA TYR A 116 15.01 13.09 -8.96
C TYR A 116 15.18 12.53 -10.38
N PRO A 117 16.35 12.04 -10.80
CA PRO A 117 16.49 11.38 -12.10
C PRO A 117 15.53 10.20 -12.28
N LEU A 118 15.39 9.34 -11.26
CA LEU A 118 14.44 8.23 -11.28
C LEU A 118 12.99 8.71 -11.33
N LEU A 119 12.63 9.69 -10.49
CA LEU A 119 11.26 10.20 -10.44
C LEU A 119 10.85 10.91 -11.74
N LYS A 120 11.72 11.75 -12.33
CA LYS A 120 11.46 12.47 -13.59
C LYS A 120 11.27 11.54 -14.79
N ASN A 121 11.84 10.35 -14.76
CA ASN A 121 11.64 9.35 -15.82
C ASN A 121 10.22 8.77 -15.83
N HIS A 122 9.50 8.82 -14.70
CA HIS A 122 8.23 8.11 -14.53
C HIS A 122 7.05 9.01 -14.15
N LEU A 123 7.30 10.21 -13.62
CA LEU A 123 6.28 11.13 -13.13
C LEU A 123 6.35 12.48 -13.88
N PRO A 124 5.20 13.15 -14.05
CA PRO A 124 5.16 14.49 -14.62
C PRO A 124 5.75 15.53 -13.65
N ASP A 125 6.32 16.60 -14.19
CA ASP A 125 6.92 17.69 -13.42
C ASP A 125 5.95 18.33 -12.39
N ILE A 126 4.64 18.28 -12.65
CA ILE A 126 3.62 18.82 -11.74
C ILE A 126 3.64 18.14 -10.37
N ILE A 127 3.97 16.84 -10.32
CA ILE A 127 4.01 16.08 -9.07
C ILE A 127 5.36 16.22 -8.39
N ILE A 128 6.44 16.31 -9.17
CA ILE A 128 7.81 16.38 -8.66
C ILE A 128 8.09 17.73 -7.99
N ASN A 129 7.42 18.80 -8.45
CA ASN A 129 7.61 20.15 -7.93
C ASN A 129 6.63 20.54 -6.80
N LYS A 130 5.88 19.58 -6.24
CA LYS A 130 5.08 19.78 -5.03
C LYS A 130 5.93 19.60 -3.78
#